data_AF-A0A2M7TX01-F1
#
_entry.id   AF-A0A2M7TX01-F1
#
_cell.length_a   1.000
_cell.length_b   1.000
_cell.length_c   1.000
_cell.angle_alpha   90.00
_cell.angle_beta   90.00
_cell.angle_gamma   90.00
#
_symmetry.space_group_name_H-M   'P 1'
#
loop_
_entity.id
_entity.type
_entity.pdbx_description
1 polymer ?
#
loop_
_entity_poly.entity_id
_entity_poly.type
_entity_poly.pdbx_seq_one_letter_code
_entity_poly.pdbx_strand_id
1 'polypeptide(L)'
;MNNQKNHLLKCRICQRELTVLATHIIRSHKITTAEYKSRFPGSKMTTDEFRGKLSTTAKSRFKKNPHLRIQVASRTFDFIKNERLRILLSRDYKTAKMCLRNTLWKPAIILYASLIEAILIENTGKGSFATALEGALKDGVVSETEFHQIHIVRDSRNFVHLHKELSVEGKGVINDYWAKTLSDICESLINRLRNAKKL
;
A
#
# COMPACT_ATOMS: atom_id res chain seq x y z
N MET A 1 -36.01 -28.26 -0.63
CA MET A 1 -35.88 -27.11 0.31
C MET A 1 -34.53 -27.23 1.02
N ASN A 2 -33.47 -26.60 0.51
CA ASN A 2 -32.12 -26.71 1.10
C ASN A 2 -31.94 -25.63 2.18
N ASN A 3 -31.98 -26.08 3.43
CA ASN A 3 -31.77 -25.27 4.63
C ASN A 3 -30.25 -25.02 4.79
N GLN A 4 -29.69 -24.09 4.02
CA GLN A 4 -28.31 -23.62 4.22
C GLN A 4 -28.25 -22.82 5.52
N LYS A 5 -27.76 -23.44 6.59
CA LYS A 5 -27.37 -22.74 7.82
C LYS A 5 -26.26 -21.75 7.46
N ASN A 6 -26.63 -20.48 7.24
CA ASN A 6 -25.67 -19.39 7.14
C ASN A 6 -24.84 -19.37 8.44
N HIS A 7 -23.53 -19.56 8.36
CA HIS A 7 -22.66 -19.40 9.53
C HIS A 7 -22.69 -17.93 9.94
N LEU A 8 -23.47 -17.57 10.96
CA LEU A 8 -23.54 -16.22 11.50
C LEU A 8 -22.43 -16.01 12.55
N LEU A 9 -21.88 -14.79 12.60
CA LEU A 9 -20.96 -14.36 13.65
C LEU A 9 -21.73 -13.78 14.81
N LYS A 10 -21.36 -14.16 16.03
CA LYS A 10 -21.99 -13.65 17.25
C LYS A 10 -21.24 -12.44 17.80
N CYS A 11 -21.94 -11.33 18.02
CA CYS A 11 -21.39 -10.16 18.69
C CYS A 11 -21.09 -10.48 20.16
N ARG A 12 -19.88 -10.22 20.64
CA ARG A 12 -19.48 -10.50 22.03
C ARG A 12 -20.04 -9.50 23.03
N ILE A 13 -20.52 -8.34 22.58
CA ILE A 13 -21.11 -7.30 23.43
C ILE A 13 -22.61 -7.53 23.65
N CYS A 14 -23.37 -7.79 22.58
CA CYS A 14 -24.84 -7.92 22.65
C CYS A 14 -25.40 -9.26 22.18
N GLN A 15 -24.54 -10.25 21.91
CA GLN A 15 -24.91 -11.63 21.55
C GLN A 15 -25.74 -11.79 20.27
N ARG A 16 -25.95 -10.71 19.48
CA ARG A 16 -26.64 -10.77 18.18
C ARG A 16 -25.82 -11.54 17.13
N GLU A 17 -26.52 -12.31 16.31
CA GLU A 17 -25.94 -13.11 15.24
C GLU A 17 -26.07 -12.39 13.89
N LEU A 18 -24.95 -12.15 13.22
CA LEU A 18 -24.86 -11.30 12.03
C LEU A 18 -23.81 -11.86 11.06
N THR A 19 -24.00 -11.65 9.76
CA THR A 19 -22.99 -12.00 8.74
C THR A 19 -21.78 -11.05 8.73
N VAL A 20 -22.01 -9.80 9.17
CA VAL A 20 -21.00 -8.74 9.25
C VAL A 20 -21.11 -8.02 10.59
N LEU A 21 -20.09 -8.15 11.43
CA LEU A 21 -20.04 -7.48 12.73
C LEU A 21 -19.55 -6.03 12.62
N ALA A 22 -18.73 -5.70 11.62
CA ALA A 22 -18.09 -4.39 11.51
C ALA A 22 -19.08 -3.21 11.53
N THR A 23 -20.15 -3.28 10.72
CA THR A 23 -21.17 -2.23 10.65
C THR A 23 -22.04 -2.17 11.90
N HIS A 24 -22.36 -3.34 12.46
CA HIS A 24 -23.12 -3.44 13.70
C HIS A 24 -22.37 -2.82 14.88
N ILE A 25 -21.08 -3.13 15.04
CA ILE A 25 -20.25 -2.60 16.13
C ILE A 25 -20.20 -1.08 16.09
N ILE A 26 -19.98 -0.50 14.90
CA ILE A 26 -19.92 0.95 14.73
C ILE A 26 -21.27 1.60 15.04
N ARG A 27 -22.38 1.03 14.54
CA ARG A 27 -23.71 1.65 14.69
C ARG A 27 -24.35 1.44 16.06
N SER A 28 -24.22 0.23 16.61
CA SER A 28 -24.90 -0.16 17.85
C SER A 28 -24.03 0.04 19.09
N HIS A 29 -22.71 -0.03 18.95
CA HIS A 29 -21.79 0.08 20.09
C HIS A 29 -20.91 1.33 20.03
N LYS A 30 -20.96 2.11 18.94
CA LYS A 30 -20.21 3.37 18.76
C LYS A 30 -18.69 3.24 19.01
N ILE A 31 -18.14 2.04 18.85
CA ILE A 31 -16.71 1.76 18.97
C ILE A 31 -16.13 1.37 17.62
N THR A 32 -14.84 1.58 17.46
CA THR A 32 -14.15 1.22 16.21
C THR A 32 -13.92 -0.29 16.13
N THR A 33 -13.74 -0.81 14.92
CA THR A 33 -13.39 -2.22 14.73
C THR A 33 -12.03 -2.58 15.32
N ALA A 34 -11.10 -1.61 15.40
CA ALA A 34 -9.80 -1.79 16.04
C ALA A 34 -9.97 -1.97 17.55
N GLU A 35 -10.72 -1.05 18.17
CA GLU A 35 -11.03 -1.11 19.59
C GLU A 35 -11.78 -2.39 19.98
N TYR A 36 -12.74 -2.83 19.16
CA TYR A 36 -13.42 -4.10 19.37
C TYR A 36 -12.45 -5.29 19.30
N LYS A 37 -11.48 -5.29 18.38
CA LYS A 37 -10.46 -6.36 18.29
C LYS A 37 -9.51 -6.34 19.48
N SER A 38 -9.17 -5.17 20.00
CA SER A 38 -8.38 -5.05 21.22
C SER A 38 -9.10 -5.63 22.43
N ARG A 39 -10.43 -5.40 22.53
CA ARG A 39 -11.26 -5.97 23.61
C ARG A 39 -11.53 -7.47 23.45
N PHE A 40 -11.65 -7.95 22.20
CA PHE A 40 -11.97 -9.34 21.88
C PHE A 40 -10.99 -9.91 20.83
N PRO A 41 -9.74 -10.20 21.22
CA PRO A 41 -8.73 -10.73 20.31
C PRO A 41 -9.19 -12.04 19.67
N GLY A 42 -8.89 -12.21 18.38
CA GLY A 42 -9.31 -13.39 17.60
C GLY A 42 -10.74 -13.33 17.02
N SER A 43 -11.53 -12.29 17.32
CA SER A 43 -12.88 -12.15 16.77
C SER A 43 -12.85 -11.88 15.25
N LYS A 44 -13.44 -12.79 14.46
CA LYS A 44 -13.70 -12.57 13.03
C LYS A 44 -14.79 -11.50 12.87
N MET A 45 -14.61 -10.58 11.92
CA MET A 45 -15.55 -9.47 11.66
C MET A 45 -16.56 -9.77 10.55
N THR A 46 -16.25 -10.74 9.70
CA THR A 46 -17.04 -11.16 8.54
C THR A 46 -16.91 -12.66 8.38
N THR A 47 -17.97 -13.30 7.91
CA THR A 47 -17.95 -14.73 7.61
C THR A 47 -17.12 -15.00 6.36
N ASP A 48 -16.49 -16.17 6.28
CA ASP A 48 -15.65 -16.54 5.14
C ASP A 48 -16.51 -16.65 3.85
N GLU A 49 -17.76 -17.08 3.99
CA GLU A 49 -18.74 -17.12 2.90
C GLU A 49 -19.10 -15.72 2.37
N PHE A 50 -19.35 -14.75 3.26
CA PHE A 50 -19.64 -13.38 2.86
C PHE A 50 -18.42 -12.73 2.18
N ARG A 51 -17.21 -13.05 2.66
CA ARG A 51 -15.96 -12.62 2.04
C ARG A 51 -15.79 -13.21 0.63
N GLY A 52 -16.16 -14.47 0.43
CA GLY A 52 -16.22 -15.12 -0.88
C GLY A 52 -17.22 -14.48 -1.83
N LYS A 53 -18.43 -14.17 -1.35
CA LYS A 53 -19.49 -13.47 -2.12
C LYS A 53 -19.09 -12.04 -2.51
N LEU A 54 -18.44 -11.30 -1.62
CA LEU A 54 -17.88 -9.98 -1.94
C LEU A 54 -16.80 -10.05 -3.02
N SER A 55 -15.90 -11.04 -2.93
CA SER A 55 -14.83 -11.25 -3.90
C SER A 55 -15.37 -11.59 -5.30
N THR A 56 -16.36 -12.49 -5.39
CA THR A 56 -17.02 -12.87 -6.65
C THR A 56 -17.82 -11.72 -7.23
N THR A 57 -18.53 -10.96 -6.41
CA THR A 57 -19.27 -9.75 -6.84
C THR A 57 -18.34 -8.66 -7.34
N ALA A 58 -17.22 -8.41 -6.66
CA ALA A 58 -16.20 -7.46 -7.10
C ALA A 58 -15.57 -7.89 -8.43
N LYS A 59 -15.21 -9.16 -8.58
CA LYS A 59 -14.71 -9.73 -9.84
C LYS A 59 -15.72 -9.58 -10.98
N SER A 60 -17.00 -9.84 -10.72
CA SER A 60 -18.09 -9.67 -11.70
C SER A 60 -18.27 -8.21 -12.13
N ARG A 61 -18.20 -7.25 -11.18
CA ARG A 61 -18.24 -5.82 -11.48
C ARG A 61 -17.06 -5.36 -12.34
N PHE A 62 -15.85 -5.84 -12.05
CA PHE A 62 -14.68 -5.52 -12.88
C PHE A 62 -14.72 -6.19 -14.26
N LYS A 63 -15.33 -7.37 -14.38
CA LYS A 63 -15.54 -8.03 -15.68
C LYS A 63 -16.56 -7.28 -16.53
N LYS A 64 -17.62 -6.74 -15.92
CA LYS A 64 -18.66 -5.95 -16.61
C LYS A 64 -18.19 -4.54 -16.99
N ASN A 65 -17.25 -3.96 -16.24
CA ASN A 65 -16.77 -2.61 -16.53
C ASN A 65 -15.26 -2.49 -16.22
N PRO A 66 -14.39 -2.81 -17.20
CA PRO A 66 -12.93 -2.80 -17.02
C PRO A 66 -12.37 -1.43 -16.59
N HIS A 67 -13.02 -0.33 -17.00
CA HIS A 67 -12.66 1.03 -16.60
C HIS A 67 -12.77 1.27 -15.09
N LEU A 68 -13.66 0.57 -14.36
CA LEU A 68 -13.73 0.65 -12.89
C LEU A 68 -12.43 0.17 -12.24
N ARG A 69 -11.72 -0.77 -12.88
CA ARG A 69 -10.43 -1.26 -12.40
C ARG A 69 -9.35 -0.20 -12.56
N ILE A 70 -9.43 0.57 -13.64
CA ILE A 70 -8.56 1.73 -13.90
C ILE A 70 -8.88 2.85 -12.90
N GLN A 71 -10.15 3.17 -12.66
CA GLN A 71 -10.57 4.17 -11.66
C GLN A 71 -10.20 3.81 -10.21
N VAL A 72 -10.32 2.55 -9.80
CA VAL A 72 -9.94 2.14 -8.43
C VAL A 72 -8.41 2.11 -8.28
N ALA A 73 -7.67 1.71 -9.33
CA ALA A 73 -6.22 1.80 -9.34
C ALA A 73 -5.72 3.26 -9.41
N SER A 74 -6.43 4.15 -10.12
CA SER A 74 -6.06 5.57 -10.29
C SER A 74 -6.04 6.31 -8.96
N ARG A 75 -6.97 5.98 -8.05
CA ARG A 75 -7.14 6.69 -6.76
C ARG A 75 -5.91 6.74 -5.86
N THR A 76 -4.99 5.79 -6.01
CA THR A 76 -3.75 5.78 -5.22
C THR A 76 -2.87 6.97 -5.59
N PHE A 77 -2.83 7.33 -6.87
CA PHE A 77 -1.92 8.33 -7.43
C PHE A 77 -2.67 9.50 -8.08
N ASP A 78 -3.91 9.79 -7.67
CA ASP A 78 -4.70 10.90 -8.24
C ASP A 78 -4.05 12.28 -8.00
N PHE A 79 -3.09 12.37 -7.08
CA PHE A 79 -2.29 13.59 -6.89
C PHE A 79 -1.28 13.84 -8.04
N ILE A 80 -0.97 12.82 -8.85
CA ILE A 80 -0.08 12.91 -10.02
C ILE A 80 -0.88 13.42 -11.22
N LYS A 81 -0.49 14.59 -11.76
CA LYS A 81 -1.21 15.22 -12.89
C LYS A 81 -1.02 14.42 -14.18
N ASN A 82 0.19 13.94 -14.45
CA ASN A 82 0.50 13.16 -15.64
C ASN A 82 -0.22 11.79 -15.64
N GLU A 83 -1.20 11.61 -16.51
CA GLU A 83 -2.00 10.37 -16.59
C GLU A 83 -1.16 9.14 -16.97
N ARG A 84 -0.23 9.29 -17.92
CA ARG A 84 0.66 8.19 -18.34
C ARG A 84 1.54 7.73 -17.18
N LEU A 85 2.10 8.69 -16.43
CA LEU A 85 2.88 8.38 -15.23
C LEU A 85 2.02 7.69 -14.17
N ARG A 86 0.78 8.17 -13.96
CA ARG A 86 -0.15 7.56 -12.98
C ARG A 86 -0.42 6.09 -13.27
N ILE A 87 -0.56 5.71 -14.54
CA ILE A 87 -0.76 4.32 -14.97
C ILE A 87 0.48 3.47 -14.63
N LEU A 88 1.68 3.98 -14.93
CA LEU A 88 2.95 3.29 -14.64
C LEU A 88 3.15 3.11 -13.14
N LEU A 89 2.95 4.17 -12.34
CA LEU A 89 3.03 4.11 -10.88
C LEU A 89 2.05 3.08 -10.31
N SER A 90 0.81 3.05 -10.81
CA SER A 90 -0.21 2.10 -10.36
C SER A 90 0.16 0.65 -10.66
N ARG A 91 0.71 0.38 -11.85
CA ARG A 91 1.20 -0.94 -12.26
C ARG A 91 2.34 -1.37 -11.34
N ASP A 92 3.36 -0.54 -11.21
CA ASP A 92 4.60 -0.88 -10.52
C ASP A 92 4.40 -0.99 -9.01
N TYR A 93 3.54 -0.15 -8.43
CA TYR A 93 3.16 -0.25 -7.02
C TYR A 93 2.45 -1.57 -6.70
N LYS A 94 1.54 -2.01 -7.59
CA LYS A 94 0.89 -3.30 -7.43
C LYS A 94 1.90 -4.45 -7.51
N THR A 95 2.83 -4.38 -8.47
CA THR A 95 3.91 -5.37 -8.62
C THR A 95 4.83 -5.38 -7.41
N ALA A 96 5.24 -4.21 -6.91
CA ALA A 96 6.08 -4.07 -5.72
C ALA A 96 5.43 -4.73 -4.50
N LYS A 97 4.13 -4.48 -4.28
CA LYS A 97 3.35 -5.14 -3.22
C LYS A 97 3.29 -6.66 -3.39
N MET A 98 3.19 -7.16 -4.62
CA MET A 98 3.24 -8.60 -4.88
C MET A 98 4.62 -9.17 -4.56
N CYS A 99 5.70 -8.49 -4.98
CA CYS A 99 7.06 -8.90 -4.68
C CYS A 99 7.31 -8.96 -3.16
N LEU A 100 6.92 -7.92 -2.43
CA LEU A 100 7.07 -7.86 -0.97
C LEU A 100 6.33 -9.01 -0.26
N ARG A 101 5.09 -9.32 -0.69
CA ARG A 101 4.29 -10.40 -0.10
C ARG A 101 4.86 -11.80 -0.35
N ASN A 102 5.57 -11.99 -1.46
CA ASN A 102 6.16 -13.27 -1.86
C ASN A 102 7.67 -13.31 -1.59
N THR A 103 8.15 -12.49 -0.64
CA THR A 103 9.55 -12.46 -0.22
C THR A 103 10.56 -12.19 -1.34
N LEU A 104 10.13 -11.52 -2.42
CA LEU A 104 10.99 -11.13 -3.53
C LEU A 104 11.59 -9.75 -3.24
N TRP A 105 12.58 -9.69 -2.34
CA TRP A 105 13.10 -8.44 -1.78
C TRP A 105 13.79 -7.56 -2.83
N LYS A 106 14.64 -8.15 -3.66
CA LYS A 106 15.37 -7.45 -4.72
C LYS A 106 14.45 -6.68 -5.68
N PRO A 107 13.47 -7.32 -6.35
CA PRO A 107 12.55 -6.58 -7.21
C PRO A 107 11.63 -5.63 -6.43
N ALA A 108 11.25 -5.96 -5.17
CA ALA A 108 10.47 -5.04 -4.36
C ALA A 108 11.21 -3.73 -4.08
N ILE A 109 12.49 -3.82 -3.69
CA ILE A 109 13.37 -2.68 -3.43
C ILE A 109 13.51 -1.82 -4.69
N ILE A 110 13.83 -2.43 -5.83
CA ILE A 110 13.99 -1.71 -7.10
C ILE A 110 12.71 -0.97 -7.49
N LEU A 111 11.56 -1.65 -7.39
CA LEU A 111 10.28 -1.04 -7.75
C LEU A 111 9.90 0.11 -6.79
N TYR A 112 10.03 -0.08 -5.47
CA TYR A 112 9.74 1.00 -4.52
C TYR A 112 10.70 2.18 -4.66
N ALA A 113 11.98 1.94 -4.95
CA ALA A 113 12.95 2.98 -5.25
C ALA A 113 12.52 3.84 -6.45
N SER A 114 12.17 3.19 -7.56
CA SER A 114 11.70 3.87 -8.77
C SER A 114 10.38 4.62 -8.56
N LEU A 115 9.46 4.06 -7.75
CA LEU A 115 8.21 4.72 -7.40
C LEU A 115 8.45 6.00 -6.59
N ILE A 116 9.28 5.93 -5.54
CA ILE A 116 9.63 7.08 -4.70
C ILE A 116 10.27 8.17 -5.56
N GLU A 117 11.26 7.82 -6.37
CA GLU A 117 11.91 8.77 -7.27
C GLU A 117 10.92 9.47 -8.20
N ALA A 118 10.09 8.70 -8.91
CA ALA A 118 9.13 9.26 -9.86
C ALA A 118 8.11 10.19 -9.17
N ILE A 119 7.67 9.84 -7.96
CA ILE A 119 6.78 10.66 -7.15
C ILE A 119 7.46 11.98 -6.76
N LEU A 120 8.71 11.92 -6.29
CA LEU A 120 9.46 13.12 -5.88
C LEU A 120 9.75 14.05 -7.06
N ILE A 121 10.16 13.49 -8.21
CA ILE A 121 10.43 14.26 -9.44
C ILE A 121 9.16 14.96 -9.91
N GLU A 122 8.04 14.24 -10.02
CA GLU A 122 6.77 14.83 -10.45
C GLU A 122 6.29 15.92 -9.48
N ASN A 123 6.44 15.71 -8.17
CA ASN A 123 5.92 16.64 -7.16
C ASN A 123 6.77 17.91 -7.02
N THR A 124 8.09 17.81 -7.22
CA THR A 124 9.02 18.96 -7.07
C THR A 124 9.32 19.66 -8.40
N GLY A 125 8.97 19.04 -9.53
CA GLY A 125 9.31 19.55 -10.86
C GLY A 125 10.81 19.56 -11.17
N LYS A 126 11.60 18.79 -10.41
CA LYS A 126 13.07 18.73 -10.54
C LYS A 126 13.49 17.62 -11.50
N GLY A 127 14.52 17.88 -12.32
CA GLY A 127 14.97 16.95 -13.36
C GLY A 127 15.80 15.76 -12.88
N SER A 128 16.26 15.74 -11.62
CA SER A 128 17.06 14.64 -11.08
C SER A 128 16.58 14.21 -9.71
N PHE A 129 16.79 12.94 -9.37
CA PHE A 129 16.42 12.39 -8.07
C PHE A 129 17.06 13.13 -6.89
N ALA A 130 18.35 13.47 -6.98
CA ALA A 130 19.06 14.16 -5.91
C ALA A 130 18.43 15.53 -5.62
N THR A 131 18.20 16.32 -6.67
CA THR A 131 17.58 17.65 -6.54
C THR A 131 16.11 17.58 -6.14
N ALA A 132 15.39 16.54 -6.56
CA ALA A 132 14.02 16.28 -6.12
C ALA A 132 13.94 15.90 -4.63
N LEU A 133 14.88 15.08 -4.14
CA LEU A 133 14.92 14.66 -2.75
C LEU A 133 15.28 15.82 -1.81
N GLU A 134 16.28 16.64 -2.18
CA GLU A 134 16.61 17.87 -1.46
C GLU A 134 15.45 18.86 -1.43
N GLY A 135 14.78 19.04 -2.58
CA GLY A 135 13.57 19.87 -2.66
C GLY A 135 12.47 19.36 -1.73
N ALA A 136 12.23 18.05 -1.72
CA ALA A 136 11.21 17.44 -0.87
C ALA A 136 11.52 17.53 0.62
N LEU A 137 12.80 17.50 1.02
CA LEU A 137 13.21 17.79 2.40
C LEU A 137 12.93 19.26 2.76
N LYS A 138 13.33 20.19 1.88
CA LYS A 138 13.13 21.63 2.09
C LYS A 138 11.65 22.01 2.18
N ASP A 139 10.81 21.37 1.37
CA ASP A 139 9.37 21.59 1.33
C ASP A 139 8.62 20.85 2.46
N GLY A 140 9.34 20.13 3.34
CA GLY A 140 8.76 19.35 4.44
C GLY A 140 7.94 18.14 4.00
N VAL A 141 8.03 17.76 2.72
CA VAL A 141 7.36 16.58 2.16
C VAL A 141 8.01 15.30 2.68
N VAL A 142 9.31 15.34 2.99
CA VAL A 142 10.12 14.23 3.51
C VAL A 142 10.82 14.70 4.79
N SER A 143 10.89 13.84 5.81
CA SER A 143 11.64 14.11 7.04
C SER A 143 13.14 13.85 6.89
N GLU A 144 13.97 14.37 7.79
CA GLU A 144 15.43 14.16 7.73
C GLU A 144 15.83 12.68 7.83
N THR A 145 15.11 11.90 8.65
CA THR A 145 15.32 10.44 8.75
C THR A 145 14.99 9.74 7.44
N GLU A 146 13.85 10.05 6.83
CA GLU A 146 13.46 9.53 5.52
C GLU A 146 14.44 9.98 4.42
N PHE A 147 14.95 11.21 4.49
CA PHE A 147 15.95 11.72 3.54
C PHE A 147 17.19 10.81 3.53
N HIS A 148 17.75 10.48 4.69
CA HIS A 148 18.90 9.57 4.78
C HIS A 148 18.58 8.15 4.31
N GLN A 149 17.39 7.63 4.65
CA GLN A 149 16.96 6.31 4.20
C GLN A 149 16.79 6.24 2.68
N ILE A 150 16.16 7.25 2.08
CA ILE A 150 15.95 7.38 0.63
C ILE A 150 17.27 7.64 -0.10
N HIS A 151 18.23 8.32 0.53
CA HIS A 151 19.53 8.56 -0.08
C HIS A 151 20.30 7.26 -0.35
N ILE A 152 20.17 6.27 0.54
CA ILE A 152 20.76 4.91 0.37
C ILE A 152 20.09 4.17 -0.81
N VAL A 153 18.83 4.50 -1.09
CA VAL A 153 18.02 3.87 -2.14
C VAL A 153 18.43 4.34 -3.53
N ARG A 154 19.10 5.48 -3.67
CA ARG A 154 19.66 5.93 -4.96
C ARG A 154 20.45 4.82 -5.63
N ASP A 155 21.26 4.11 -4.85
CA ASP A 155 22.18 3.10 -5.32
C ASP A 155 21.48 1.73 -5.46
N SER A 156 20.24 1.60 -5.02
CA SER A 156 19.50 0.33 -5.06
C SER A 156 19.18 -0.18 -6.47
N ARG A 157 19.16 0.72 -7.45
CA ARG A 157 19.03 0.38 -8.88
C ARG A 157 20.25 -0.37 -9.40
N ASN A 158 21.42 -0.08 -8.82
CA ASN A 158 22.67 -0.74 -9.18
C ASN A 158 22.68 -2.21 -8.77
N PHE A 159 21.83 -2.61 -7.82
CA PHE A 159 21.73 -4.01 -7.40
C PHE A 159 21.19 -4.93 -8.50
N VAL A 160 20.63 -4.41 -9.60
CA VAL A 160 20.33 -5.25 -10.78
C VAL A 160 21.60 -5.96 -11.28
N HIS A 161 22.76 -5.33 -11.14
CA HIS A 161 24.05 -5.89 -11.56
C HIS A 161 24.68 -6.70 -10.42
N LEU A 162 24.71 -8.03 -10.56
CA LEU A 162 25.26 -8.95 -9.55
C LEU A 162 26.71 -8.62 -9.17
N HIS A 163 27.55 -8.21 -10.13
CA HIS A 163 28.94 -7.81 -9.84
C HIS A 163 29.04 -6.57 -8.96
N LYS A 164 28.07 -5.63 -9.05
CA LYS A 164 28.02 -4.48 -8.14
C LYS A 164 27.63 -4.92 -6.74
N GLU A 165 26.75 -5.91 -6.61
CA GLU A 165 26.39 -6.51 -5.32
C GLU A 165 27.60 -7.17 -4.64
N LEU A 166 28.43 -7.88 -5.42
CA LEU A 166 29.69 -8.48 -4.93
C LEU A 166 30.71 -7.42 -4.48
N SER A 167 30.85 -6.32 -5.22
CA SER A 167 31.81 -5.25 -4.88
C SER A 167 31.48 -4.47 -3.61
N VAL A 168 30.31 -4.72 -3.02
CA VAL A 168 29.76 -4.00 -1.86
C VAL A 168 29.76 -4.91 -0.62
N GLU A 169 30.60 -5.96 -0.60
CA GLU A 169 30.79 -6.85 0.56
C GLU A 169 30.87 -6.07 1.89
N GLY A 170 29.92 -6.36 2.79
CA GLY A 170 29.81 -5.72 4.11
C GLY A 170 28.93 -4.45 4.19
N LYS A 171 28.43 -3.89 3.07
CA LYS A 171 27.62 -2.65 3.05
C LYS A 171 26.24 -2.83 2.43
N GLY A 172 25.30 -3.42 3.19
CA GLY A 172 23.87 -3.29 2.90
C GLY A 172 23.31 -4.42 2.03
N VAL A 173 22.90 -5.48 2.73
CA VAL A 173 22.28 -6.66 2.16
C VAL A 173 20.90 -6.31 1.62
N ILE A 174 20.60 -6.72 0.38
CA ILE A 174 19.24 -6.80 -0.13
C ILE A 174 18.45 -7.75 0.78
N ASN A 175 17.65 -7.19 1.67
CA ASN A 175 16.94 -7.96 2.69
C ASN A 175 15.50 -7.46 2.87
N ASP A 176 14.76 -8.17 3.71
CA ASP A 176 13.38 -7.85 4.02
C ASP A 176 13.24 -6.49 4.72
N TYR A 177 14.21 -6.12 5.58
CA TYR A 177 14.24 -4.83 6.25
C TYR A 177 14.20 -3.67 5.23
N TRP A 178 15.09 -3.65 4.24
CA TRP A 178 15.10 -2.60 3.22
C TRP A 178 13.84 -2.60 2.36
N ALA A 179 13.33 -3.78 2.00
CA ALA A 179 12.10 -3.88 1.23
C ALA A 179 10.89 -3.32 2.00
N LYS A 180 10.81 -3.56 3.32
CA LYS A 180 9.77 -3.02 4.21
C LYS A 180 9.92 -1.52 4.43
N THR A 181 11.12 -1.06 4.78
CA THR A 181 11.42 0.37 4.96
C THR A 181 11.03 1.18 3.73
N LEU A 182 11.37 0.70 2.54
CA LEU A 182 10.99 1.36 1.28
C LEU A 182 9.50 1.34 1.00
N SER A 183 8.83 0.23 1.31
CA SER A 183 7.38 0.14 1.24
C SER A 183 6.73 1.18 2.14
N ASP A 184 7.20 1.32 3.38
CA ASP A 184 6.64 2.22 4.38
C ASP A 184 6.86 3.69 3.99
N ILE A 185 8.05 4.04 3.52
CA ILE A 185 8.36 5.38 2.98
C ILE A 185 7.44 5.71 1.78
N CYS A 186 7.30 4.77 0.85
CA CYS A 186 6.44 4.95 -0.33
C CYS A 186 4.96 5.16 0.09
N GLU A 187 4.44 4.37 1.03
CA GLU A 187 3.09 4.55 1.55
C GLU A 187 2.91 5.86 2.31
N SER A 188 3.90 6.27 3.12
CA SER A 188 3.94 7.56 3.81
C SER A 188 3.85 8.72 2.84
N LEU A 189 4.67 8.70 1.77
CA LEU A 189 4.67 9.71 0.70
C LEU A 189 3.31 9.79 -0.01
N ILE A 190 2.76 8.65 -0.44
CA ILE A 190 1.46 8.58 -1.10
C ILE A 190 0.36 9.19 -0.21
N ASN A 191 0.35 8.85 1.08
CA ASN A 191 -0.65 9.35 2.01
C ASN A 191 -0.51 10.85 2.27
N ARG A 192 0.71 11.36 2.47
CA ARG A 192 0.98 12.80 2.66
C ARG A 192 0.52 13.62 1.46
N LEU A 193 0.96 13.25 0.25
CA LEU A 193 0.64 14.00 -0.97
C LEU A 193 -0.84 13.94 -1.33
N ARG A 194 -1.51 12.82 -1.03
CA ARG A 194 -2.96 12.72 -1.20
C ARG A 194 -3.73 13.61 -0.22
N ASN A 195 -3.25 13.75 1.01
CA ASN A 195 -3.90 14.57 2.03
C ASN A 195 -3.63 16.07 1.83
N ALA A 196 -2.45 16.45 1.35
CA ALA A 196 -2.09 17.84 1.06
C ALA A 196 -2.99 18.50 0.00
N LYS A 197 -3.57 17.72 -0.93
CA LYS A 197 -4.53 18.22 -1.95
C LYS A 197 -6.00 18.27 -1.50
N LYS A 198 -6.32 17.80 -0.29
CA LYS A 198 -7.69 17.84 0.25
C LYS A 198 -7.97 19.09 1.10
N LEU A 199 -6.95 19.91 1.32
CA LEU A 199 -7.03 21.26 1.89
C LEU A 199 -7.05 22.27 0.73
#